data_AF-A0A7C5U8J1-F1
#
_entry.id   AF-A0A7C5U8J1-F1
#
_cell.length_a   1.000
_cell.length_b   1.000
_cell.length_c   1.000
_cell.angle_alpha   90.00
_cell.angle_beta   90.00
_cell.angle_gamma   90.00
#
_symmetry.space_group_name_H-M   'P 1'
#
loop_
_entity.id
_entity.type
_entity.pdbx_description
1 polymer ?
#
loop_
_entity_poly.entity_id
_entity_poly.type
_entity_poly.pdbx_seq_one_letter_code
_entity_poly.pdbx_strand_id
1 'polypeptide(L)'
;VEEVPAESVAYKMASSDLKKFKDAFERREFFIPTEDGVPFYSNCIIPYYAKFSIAERAKLEGEVQKEFTGGVMMHLFLHESVDPDALKKLVKRIVENTNVVYFSITPTISTCRHCGWNEIGIFEKCPDCGKNAEIWSRIVGYYRPISNWNIGKVAEFKKRIQYSKREIME
;
A
#
# COMPACT_ATOMS: atom_id res chain seq x y z
N VAL A 1 7.82 -11.58 17.41
CA VAL A 1 6.51 -11.36 16.76
C VAL A 1 6.75 -10.58 15.49
N GLU A 2 6.15 -10.98 14.37
CA GLU A 2 6.35 -10.36 13.06
C GLU A 2 4.99 -9.96 12.48
N GLU A 3 4.93 -8.78 11.90
CA GLU A 3 3.87 -8.39 10.99
C GLU A 3 4.15 -9.06 9.64
N VAL A 4 3.62 -10.27 9.48
CA VAL A 4 3.94 -11.09 8.31
C VAL A 4 3.47 -10.43 7.01
N PRO A 5 4.23 -10.54 5.89
CA PRO A 5 3.84 -9.95 4.61
C PRO A 5 2.47 -10.41 4.08
N ALA A 6 2.04 -11.63 4.43
CA ALA A 6 0.72 -12.19 4.12
C ALA A 6 0.26 -12.12 2.65
N GLU A 7 1.19 -12.07 1.67
CA GLU A 7 0.88 -11.78 0.26
C GLU A 7 -0.27 -12.63 -0.30
N SER A 8 -0.27 -13.94 -0.02
CA SER A 8 -1.36 -14.85 -0.40
C SER A 8 -2.32 -15.18 0.74
N VAL A 9 -1.82 -15.19 1.98
CA VAL A 9 -2.60 -15.66 3.14
C VAL A 9 -3.71 -14.67 3.49
N ALA A 10 -3.48 -13.37 3.36
CA ALA A 10 -4.48 -12.34 3.68
C ALA A 10 -5.77 -12.53 2.85
N TYR A 11 -5.63 -12.79 1.55
CA TYR A 11 -6.75 -13.11 0.66
C TYR A 11 -7.43 -14.44 1.02
N LYS A 12 -6.63 -15.50 1.24
CA LYS A 12 -7.15 -16.84 1.52
C LYS A 12 -7.94 -16.88 2.82
N MET A 13 -7.44 -16.24 3.88
CA MET A 13 -8.13 -16.17 5.17
C MET A 13 -9.42 -15.35 5.06
N ALA A 14 -9.36 -14.15 4.48
CA ALA A 14 -10.55 -13.32 4.28
C ALA A 14 -11.64 -14.06 3.48
N SER A 15 -11.26 -14.77 2.41
CA SER A 15 -12.19 -15.58 1.61
C SER A 15 -12.79 -16.75 2.39
N SER A 16 -11.97 -17.42 3.21
CA SER A 16 -12.42 -18.53 4.04
C SER A 16 -13.40 -18.07 5.12
N ASP A 17 -13.11 -16.96 5.79
CA ASP A 17 -13.97 -16.40 6.83
C ASP A 17 -15.28 -15.88 6.25
N LEU A 18 -15.23 -15.17 5.12
CA LEU A 18 -16.42 -14.72 4.40
C LEU A 18 -17.34 -15.90 4.02
N LYS A 19 -16.76 -17.03 3.58
CA LYS A 19 -17.52 -18.24 3.25
C LYS A 19 -18.11 -18.90 4.49
N LYS A 20 -17.35 -18.99 5.58
CA LYS A 20 -17.75 -19.66 6.82
C LYS A 20 -18.82 -18.87 7.58
N PHE A 21 -18.72 -17.55 7.57
CA PHE A 21 -19.57 -16.65 8.35
C PHE A 21 -20.45 -15.77 7.45
N LYS A 22 -20.87 -16.33 6.30
CA LYS A 22 -21.63 -15.61 5.27
C LYS A 22 -22.85 -14.88 5.83
N ASP A 23 -23.67 -15.56 6.61
CA ASP A 23 -24.92 -14.97 7.12
C ASP A 23 -24.65 -13.78 8.07
N ALA A 24 -23.61 -13.88 8.91
CA ALA A 24 -23.22 -12.81 9.82
C ALA A 24 -22.57 -11.63 9.07
N PHE A 25 -21.81 -11.90 8.01
CA PHE A 25 -21.30 -10.86 7.10
C PHE A 25 -22.45 -10.13 6.38
N GLU A 26 -23.44 -10.86 5.86
CA GLU A 26 -24.62 -10.28 5.19
C GLU A 26 -25.47 -9.44 6.15
N ARG A 27 -25.56 -9.85 7.42
CA ARG A 27 -26.18 -9.05 8.51
C ARG A 27 -25.30 -7.90 9.03
N ARG A 28 -24.08 -7.75 8.50
CA ARG A 28 -23.11 -6.71 8.89
C ARG A 28 -22.70 -6.75 10.36
N GLU A 29 -22.62 -7.94 10.95
CA GLU A 29 -22.15 -8.12 12.33
C GLU A 29 -20.64 -7.88 12.47
N PHE A 30 -19.90 -8.05 11.38
CA PHE A 30 -18.47 -7.74 11.29
C PHE A 30 -18.11 -7.22 9.89
N PHE A 31 -16.89 -6.72 9.75
CA PHE A 31 -16.37 -6.14 8.52
C PHE A 31 -15.18 -6.94 7.98
N ILE A 32 -15.22 -7.26 6.68
CA ILE A 32 -14.08 -7.73 5.90
C ILE A 32 -13.92 -6.76 4.72
N PRO A 33 -12.75 -6.11 4.55
CA PRO A 33 -12.58 -5.19 3.44
C PRO A 33 -12.67 -5.95 2.13
N THR A 34 -13.49 -5.41 1.24
CA THR A 34 -13.82 -6.02 -0.04
C THR A 34 -13.72 -4.93 -1.11
N GLU A 35 -13.18 -5.29 -2.26
CA GLU A 35 -13.10 -4.44 -3.46
C GLU A 35 -13.48 -5.30 -4.67
N ASP A 36 -14.43 -4.84 -5.49
CA ASP A 36 -14.99 -5.62 -6.62
C ASP A 36 -15.42 -7.06 -6.26
N GLY A 37 -15.96 -7.25 -5.04
CA GLY A 37 -16.36 -8.57 -4.53
C GLY A 37 -15.20 -9.47 -4.09
N VAL A 38 -13.95 -8.99 -4.12
CA VAL A 38 -12.76 -9.71 -3.66
C VAL A 38 -12.44 -9.29 -2.21
N PRO A 39 -12.59 -10.20 -1.22
CA PRO A 39 -12.26 -9.91 0.17
C PRO A 39 -10.75 -10.00 0.40
N PHE A 40 -10.22 -9.21 1.31
CA PHE A 40 -8.81 -9.31 1.72
C PHE A 40 -8.64 -8.93 3.19
N TYR A 41 -7.49 -9.23 3.77
CA TYR A 41 -7.06 -8.67 5.05
C TYR A 41 -5.87 -7.74 4.86
N SER A 42 -5.62 -6.90 5.84
CA SER A 42 -4.45 -6.02 5.85
C SER A 42 -3.24 -6.75 6.42
N ASN A 43 -2.06 -6.31 6.00
CA ASN A 43 -0.76 -6.76 6.51
C ASN A 43 0.04 -5.58 7.10
N CYS A 44 -0.68 -4.64 7.69
CA CYS A 44 -0.15 -3.43 8.31
C CYS A 44 -0.97 -3.07 9.55
N ILE A 45 -0.34 -2.44 10.54
CA ILE A 45 -0.99 -1.94 11.76
C ILE A 45 -2.15 -1.01 11.41
N ILE A 46 -1.90 -0.04 10.54
CA ILE A 46 -2.94 0.86 10.03
C ILE A 46 -3.24 0.50 8.58
N PRO A 47 -4.46 0.00 8.27
CA PRO A 47 -4.80 -0.38 6.91
C PRO A 47 -4.58 0.74 5.90
N TYR A 48 -4.02 0.41 4.73
CA TYR A 48 -3.71 1.42 3.72
C TYR A 48 -4.95 2.01 3.04
N TYR A 49 -6.11 1.37 3.18
CA TYR A 49 -7.41 1.92 2.77
C TYR A 49 -8.03 2.88 3.81
N ALA A 50 -7.39 3.05 4.98
CA ALA A 50 -7.84 3.99 6.00
C ALA A 50 -7.18 5.37 5.80
N LYS A 51 -8.00 6.42 5.78
CA LYS A 51 -7.57 7.79 5.52
C LYS A 51 -6.96 8.43 6.77
N PHE A 52 -5.66 8.67 6.70
CA PHE A 52 -4.86 9.36 7.71
C PHE A 52 -3.86 10.27 7.02
N SER A 53 -3.55 11.42 7.63
CA SER A 53 -2.36 12.17 7.24
C SER A 53 -1.09 11.33 7.45
N ILE A 54 0.00 11.65 6.76
CA ILE A 54 1.26 10.93 6.91
C ILE A 54 1.78 11.04 8.36
N ALA A 55 1.61 12.19 9.00
CA ALA A 55 2.02 12.42 10.37
C ALA A 55 1.24 11.57 11.38
N GLU A 56 -0.09 11.51 11.26
CA GLU A 56 -0.94 10.67 12.12
C GLU A 56 -0.62 9.19 11.94
N ARG A 57 -0.48 8.74 10.68
CA ARG A 57 -0.11 7.36 10.36
C ARG A 57 1.22 6.99 10.99
N ALA A 58 2.26 7.81 10.79
CA ALA A 58 3.59 7.56 11.35
C ALA A 58 3.60 7.55 12.89
N LYS A 59 2.82 8.42 13.52
CA LYS A 59 2.67 8.44 14.98
C LYS A 59 2.04 7.14 15.50
N LEU A 60 0.89 6.77 14.97
CA LEU A 60 0.13 5.59 15.39
C LEU A 60 0.88 4.28 15.08
N GLU A 61 1.54 4.20 13.92
CA GLU A 61 2.44 3.08 13.60
C GLU A 61 3.58 3.00 14.63
N GLY A 62 4.22 4.13 14.97
CA GLY A 62 5.29 4.19 15.96
C GLY A 62 4.88 3.80 17.39
N GLU A 63 3.59 3.87 17.74
CA GLU A 63 3.08 3.39 19.03
C GLU A 63 3.08 1.85 19.11
N VAL A 64 2.95 1.16 17.98
CA VAL A 64 2.77 -0.31 17.93
C VAL A 64 3.99 -1.03 17.35
N GLN A 65 4.71 -0.43 16.39
CA GLN A 65 5.84 -1.07 15.71
C GLN A 65 6.94 -1.57 16.66
N LYS A 66 7.11 -0.92 17.80
CA LYS A 66 8.11 -1.30 18.82
C LYS A 66 7.84 -2.67 19.46
N GLU A 67 6.60 -3.14 19.42
CA GLU A 67 6.20 -4.45 19.94
C GLU A 67 6.58 -5.60 18.97
N PHE A 68 6.91 -5.28 17.72
CA PHE A 68 7.31 -6.27 16.72
C PHE A 68 8.82 -6.48 16.71
N THR A 69 9.23 -7.66 17.17
CA THR A 69 10.65 -8.07 17.23
C THR A 69 11.17 -8.81 15.99
N GLY A 70 10.27 -9.27 15.11
CA GLY A 70 10.60 -10.10 13.94
C GLY A 70 10.50 -9.38 12.60
N GLY A 71 9.99 -8.15 12.57
CA GLY A 71 9.77 -7.37 11.35
C GLY A 71 8.40 -6.69 11.34
N VAL A 72 8.38 -5.46 10.87
CA VAL A 72 7.19 -4.60 10.74
C VAL A 72 7.49 -3.51 9.72
N MET A 73 6.53 -3.05 8.92
CA MET A 73 6.84 -2.06 7.89
C MET A 73 5.67 -1.15 7.55
N MET A 74 5.91 0.17 7.67
CA MET A 74 4.99 1.18 7.15
C MET A 74 5.37 1.58 5.72
N HIS A 75 4.43 1.48 4.77
CA HIS A 75 4.57 2.02 3.43
C HIS A 75 3.88 3.37 3.28
N LEU A 76 4.58 4.35 2.73
CA LEU A 76 4.00 5.59 2.24
C LEU A 76 3.89 5.49 0.72
N PHE A 77 2.72 5.06 0.24
CA PHE A 77 2.47 4.89 -1.20
C PHE A 77 2.29 6.24 -1.88
N LEU A 78 2.97 6.44 -3.01
CA LEU A 78 2.91 7.68 -3.80
C LEU A 78 2.38 7.39 -5.22
N HIS A 79 1.50 8.26 -5.71
CA HIS A 79 0.94 8.16 -7.07
C HIS A 79 1.45 9.22 -8.06
N GLU A 80 2.34 10.11 -7.62
CA GLU A 80 3.04 11.06 -8.49
C GLU A 80 4.47 11.30 -7.98
N SER A 81 5.34 11.78 -8.87
CA SER A 81 6.71 12.17 -8.51
C SER A 81 6.71 13.36 -7.56
N VAL A 82 7.59 13.38 -6.57
CA VAL A 82 7.64 14.43 -5.54
C VAL A 82 9.02 15.06 -5.52
N ASP A 83 9.07 16.35 -5.23
CA ASP A 83 10.33 17.08 -5.08
C ASP A 83 11.26 16.39 -4.07
N PRO A 84 12.53 16.09 -4.43
CA PRO A 84 13.46 15.40 -3.54
C PRO A 84 13.72 16.12 -2.22
N ASP A 85 13.72 17.46 -2.20
CA ASP A 85 13.92 18.23 -0.96
C ASP A 85 12.69 18.14 -0.05
N ALA A 86 11.48 18.13 -0.62
CA ALA A 86 10.25 17.85 0.13
C ALA A 86 10.26 16.46 0.76
N LEU A 87 10.67 15.42 0.00
CA LEU A 87 10.81 14.06 0.53
C LEU A 87 11.85 13.98 1.65
N LYS A 88 13.01 14.64 1.48
CA LYS A 88 14.04 14.71 2.52
C LYS A 88 13.51 15.34 3.81
N LYS A 89 12.77 16.45 3.70
CA LYS A 89 12.12 17.10 4.85
C LYS A 89 11.07 16.21 5.49
N LEU A 90 10.27 15.48 4.70
CA LEU A 90 9.30 14.52 5.22
C LEU A 90 9.97 13.40 6.01
N VAL A 91 10.99 12.76 5.44
CA VAL A 91 11.76 11.69 6.10
C VAL A 91 12.34 12.19 7.43
N LYS A 92 12.95 13.38 7.42
CA LYS A 92 13.48 14.01 8.64
C LYS A 92 12.38 14.23 9.68
N ARG A 93 11.23 14.80 9.29
CA ARG A 93 10.09 15.02 10.20
C ARG A 93 9.57 13.72 10.82
N ILE A 94 9.46 12.65 10.03
CA ILE A 94 9.00 11.34 10.54
C ILE A 94 9.99 10.81 11.58
N VAL A 95 11.29 10.83 11.27
CA VAL A 95 12.33 10.29 12.16
C VAL A 95 12.46 11.09 13.45
N GLU A 96 12.36 12.43 13.39
CA GLU A 96 12.54 13.29 14.56
C GLU A 96 11.30 13.37 15.47
N ASN A 97 10.09 13.24 14.90
CA ASN A 97 8.85 13.52 15.64
C ASN A 97 7.99 12.27 15.91
N THR A 98 8.41 11.09 15.42
CA THR A 98 7.65 9.84 15.62
C THR A 98 8.55 8.72 16.09
N ASN A 99 7.91 7.63 16.49
CA ASN A 99 8.56 6.45 17.04
C ASN A 99 8.58 5.27 16.04
N VAL A 100 8.29 5.55 14.76
CA VAL A 100 8.24 4.51 13.72
C VAL A 100 9.61 3.86 13.55
N VAL A 101 9.65 2.54 13.53
CA VAL A 101 10.90 1.77 13.54
C VAL A 101 11.35 1.47 12.11
N TYR A 102 10.41 1.15 11.22
CA TYR A 102 10.72 0.89 9.83
C TYR A 102 9.62 1.40 8.90
N PHE A 103 10.04 2.21 7.92
CA PHE A 103 9.13 2.76 6.91
C PHE A 103 9.81 2.92 5.55
N SER A 104 9.00 3.10 4.51
CA SER A 104 9.48 3.31 3.15
C SER A 104 8.64 4.33 2.39
N ILE A 105 9.31 5.11 1.54
CA ILE A 105 8.66 5.85 0.46
C ILE A 105 8.47 4.88 -0.72
N THR A 106 7.22 4.66 -1.12
CA THR A 106 6.85 3.61 -2.07
C THR A 106 6.10 4.18 -3.28
N PRO A 107 6.82 4.70 -4.29
CA PRO A 107 6.19 5.15 -5.53
C PRO A 107 5.56 3.99 -6.31
N THR A 108 4.40 4.23 -6.91
CA THR A 108 3.92 3.42 -8.02
C THR A 108 4.61 3.91 -9.30
N ILE A 109 5.17 3.01 -10.09
CA ILE A 109 5.98 3.32 -11.28
C ILE A 109 5.33 2.69 -12.49
N SER A 110 5.11 3.45 -13.55
CA SER A 110 4.69 2.93 -14.85
C SER A 110 5.88 2.85 -15.80
N THR A 111 6.05 1.74 -16.50
CA THR A 111 7.15 1.55 -17.45
C THR A 111 6.67 1.00 -18.79
N CYS A 112 7.22 1.52 -19.89
CA CYS A 112 6.97 1.03 -21.23
C CYS A 112 8.10 0.12 -21.70
N ARG A 113 7.82 -1.18 -21.82
CA ARG A 113 8.78 -2.16 -22.33
C ARG A 113 9.15 -1.98 -23.81
N HIS A 114 8.44 -1.12 -24.54
CA HIS A 114 8.69 -0.89 -25.97
C HIS A 114 9.73 0.21 -26.23
N CYS A 115 9.58 1.37 -25.61
CA CYS A 115 10.49 2.51 -25.81
C CYS A 115 11.39 2.84 -24.62
N GLY A 116 11.21 2.17 -23.48
CA GLY A 116 12.02 2.39 -22.26
C GLY A 116 11.54 3.53 -21.36
N TRP A 117 10.46 4.21 -21.72
CA TRP A 117 9.84 5.23 -20.86
C TRP A 117 9.52 4.67 -19.47
N ASN A 118 9.76 5.47 -18.42
CA ASN A 118 9.37 5.14 -17.06
C ASN A 118 9.08 6.42 -16.27
N GLU A 119 8.02 6.39 -15.47
CA GLU A 119 7.58 7.55 -14.69
C GLU A 119 6.88 7.09 -13.40
N ILE A 120 6.94 7.93 -12.36
CA ILE A 120 6.17 7.70 -11.13
C ILE A 120 4.72 8.12 -11.38
N GLY A 121 3.83 7.15 -11.24
CA GLY A 121 2.40 7.30 -11.37
C GLY A 121 1.75 6.06 -12.01
N ILE A 122 0.43 6.13 -12.17
CA ILE A 122 -0.37 5.06 -12.77
C ILE A 122 -0.75 5.51 -14.18
N PHE A 123 -0.11 4.90 -15.17
CA PHE A 123 -0.36 5.15 -16.58
C PHE A 123 -0.61 3.81 -17.26
N GLU A 124 -1.81 3.61 -17.83
CA GLU A 124 -2.12 2.40 -18.59
C GLU A 124 -1.46 2.40 -19.99
N LYS A 125 -1.17 3.59 -20.50
CA LYS A 125 -0.57 3.83 -21.81
C LYS A 125 0.68 4.69 -21.66
N CYS A 126 1.71 4.36 -22.42
CA CYS A 126 2.92 5.13 -22.55
C CYS A 126 2.62 6.47 -23.25
N PRO A 127 2.94 7.62 -22.63
CA PRO A 127 2.72 8.93 -23.25
C PRO A 127 3.60 9.13 -24.50
N ASP A 128 4.77 8.51 -24.56
CA ASP A 128 5.72 8.71 -25.66
C ASP A 128 5.36 7.93 -26.93
N CYS A 129 4.73 6.75 -26.80
CA CYS A 129 4.48 5.87 -27.96
C CYS A 129 3.09 5.22 -28.01
N GLY A 130 2.21 5.49 -27.04
CA GLY A 130 0.82 5.00 -27.01
C GLY A 130 0.65 3.50 -26.74
N LYS A 131 1.72 2.72 -26.57
CA LYS A 131 1.64 1.30 -26.20
C LYS A 131 1.26 1.13 -24.73
N ASN A 132 0.82 -0.07 -24.36
CA ASN A 132 0.52 -0.38 -22.95
C ASN A 132 1.77 -0.19 -22.08
N ALA A 133 1.58 0.47 -20.94
CA ALA A 133 2.59 0.54 -19.89
C ALA A 133 2.31 -0.52 -18.83
N GLU A 134 3.38 -1.06 -18.26
CA GLU A 134 3.32 -1.98 -17.13
C GLU A 134 3.44 -1.19 -15.84
N ILE A 135 2.50 -1.39 -14.93
CA ILE A 135 2.46 -0.69 -13.65
C ILE A 135 3.12 -1.56 -12.59
N TRP A 136 4.12 -1.01 -11.92
CA TRP A 136 4.91 -1.62 -10.86
C TRP A 136 4.61 -0.91 -9.54
N SER A 137 4.42 -1.69 -8.50
CA SER A 137 4.38 -1.18 -7.13
C SER A 137 5.08 -2.19 -6.24
N ARG A 138 5.40 -1.76 -5.02
CA ARG A 138 5.70 -2.71 -3.96
C ARG A 138 4.42 -3.45 -3.58
N ILE A 139 4.45 -4.78 -3.64
CA ILE A 139 3.31 -5.64 -3.27
C ILE A 139 3.25 -5.80 -1.75
N VAL A 140 4.39 -6.10 -1.16
CA VAL A 140 4.64 -6.20 0.27
C VAL A 140 6.02 -5.58 0.54
N GLY A 141 7.08 -6.38 0.62
CA GLY A 141 8.47 -5.91 0.78
C GLY A 141 9.25 -5.69 -0.51
N TYR A 142 8.75 -6.06 -1.69
CA TYR A 142 9.48 -5.96 -2.97
C TYR A 142 8.60 -5.48 -4.13
N TYR A 143 9.22 -4.97 -5.21
CA TYR A 143 8.51 -4.50 -6.40
C TYR A 143 8.15 -5.66 -7.33
N ARG A 144 6.93 -5.61 -7.87
CA ARG A 144 6.42 -6.58 -8.84
C ARG A 144 5.36 -5.90 -9.71
N PRO A 145 5.24 -6.23 -11.02
CA PRO A 145 4.19 -5.65 -11.84
C PRO A 145 2.82 -6.12 -11.37
N ILE A 146 1.84 -5.21 -11.33
CA ILE A 146 0.49 -5.46 -10.80
C ILE A 146 -0.21 -6.59 -11.58
N SER A 147 0.09 -6.74 -12.87
CA SER A 147 -0.41 -7.84 -13.70
C SER A 147 -0.05 -9.23 -13.16
N ASN A 148 1.00 -9.33 -12.33
CA ASN A 148 1.47 -10.58 -11.76
C ASN A 148 1.02 -10.77 -10.30
N TRP A 149 0.17 -9.89 -9.77
CA TRP A 149 -0.31 -9.96 -8.39
C TRP A 149 -1.50 -10.91 -8.29
N ASN A 150 -1.69 -11.50 -7.12
CA ASN A 150 -2.92 -12.25 -6.85
C ASN A 150 -4.12 -11.30 -6.71
N ILE A 151 -5.33 -11.82 -6.93
CA ILE A 151 -6.56 -11.01 -6.96
C ILE A 151 -6.80 -10.21 -5.66
N GLY A 152 -6.43 -10.75 -4.49
CA GLY A 152 -6.58 -10.03 -3.23
C GLY A 152 -5.61 -8.85 -3.08
N LYS A 153 -4.37 -8.97 -3.59
CA LYS A 153 -3.43 -7.84 -3.61
C LYS A 153 -3.79 -6.81 -4.67
N VAL A 154 -4.40 -7.21 -5.79
CA VAL A 154 -5.00 -6.29 -6.76
C VAL A 154 -6.17 -5.52 -6.13
N ALA A 155 -7.03 -6.21 -5.38
CA ALA A 155 -8.14 -5.60 -4.63
C ALA A 155 -7.63 -4.60 -3.58
N GLU A 156 -6.61 -4.97 -2.81
CA GLU A 156 -5.95 -4.07 -1.86
C GLU A 156 -5.34 -2.84 -2.55
N PHE A 157 -4.62 -3.04 -3.67
CA PHE A 157 -4.04 -1.95 -4.46
C PHE A 157 -5.07 -0.93 -4.93
N LYS A 158 -6.25 -1.38 -5.35
CA LYS A 158 -7.34 -0.49 -5.79
C LYS A 158 -7.90 0.35 -4.64
N LYS A 159 -7.97 -0.24 -3.45
CA LYS A 159 -8.58 0.40 -2.27
C LYS A 159 -7.62 1.28 -1.48
N ARG A 160 -6.31 1.02 -1.56
CA ARG A 160 -5.31 1.74 -0.77
C ARG A 160 -5.22 3.21 -1.17
N ILE A 161 -4.93 4.05 -0.20
CA ILE A 161 -4.68 5.47 -0.37
C ILE A 161 -3.23 5.65 -0.81
N GLN A 162 -3.04 6.49 -1.84
CA GLN A 162 -1.73 6.89 -2.32
C GLN A 162 -1.62 8.40 -2.16
N TYR A 163 -0.60 8.86 -1.43
CA TYR A 163 -0.39 10.27 -1.13
C TYR A 163 0.10 11.03 -2.38
N SER A 164 -0.40 12.25 -2.55
CA SER A 164 0.05 13.23 -3.55
C SER A 164 1.14 14.14 -2.99
N LYS A 165 1.67 15.04 -3.82
CA LYS A 165 2.53 16.14 -3.39
C LYS A 165 1.90 16.96 -2.27
N ARG A 166 0.58 17.18 -2.32
CA ARG A 166 -0.13 18.01 -1.34
C ARG A 166 0.02 17.43 0.07
N GLU A 167 -0.30 16.16 0.26
CA GLU A 167 -0.22 15.52 1.58
C GLU A 167 1.21 15.37 2.10
N ILE A 168 2.22 15.46 1.23
CA ILE A 168 3.64 15.42 1.62
C ILE A 168 4.15 16.79 2.09
N MET A 169 3.58 17.86 1.55
CA MET A 169 3.95 19.24 1.88
C MET A 169 3.26 19.75 3.15
N GLU A 170 2.13 19.17 3.53
CA GLU A 170 1.50 19.32 4.85
C GLU A 170 2.42 18.78 5.96
#